data_AF-A0A9D9EA44-F1
#
_entry.id   AF-A0A9D9EA44-F1
#
_cell.length_a   1.000
_cell.length_b   1.000
_cell.length_c   1.000
_cell.angle_alpha   90.00
_cell.angle_beta   90.00
_cell.angle_gamma   90.00
#
_symmetry.space_group_name_H-M   'P 1'
#
loop_
_entity.id
_entity.type
_entity.pdbx_description
1 polymer ?
#
loop_
_entity_poly.entity_id
_entity_poly.type
_entity_poly.pdbx_seq_one_letter_code
_entity_poly.pdbx_strand_id
1 'polypeptide(L)'
;MIEVYNHGSELLCDDGYDKASWHKFLDCGVHINAIATDDNHNWPPLDDSFGGWIMVNSASNDPQAILSNIVEGHFYSSTGAEIRNWGIKDGKAWIRCGQKSRIFLHHGPDISYSDPVFDAQEASFPIPEGESWLRFEVVDGNGGRAWTNPYWL
;
A
#
# COMPACT_ATOMS: atom_id res chain seq x y z
N MET A 1 -8.18 -4.16 9.75
CA MET A 1 -7.70 -3.45 8.55
C MET A 1 -8.31 -2.06 8.56
N ILE A 2 -7.64 -1.07 7.97
CA ILE A 2 -8.16 0.29 7.75
C ILE A 2 -8.27 0.54 6.25
N GLU A 3 -9.27 1.31 5.83
CA GLU A 3 -9.38 1.75 4.44
C GLU A 3 -8.43 2.94 4.22
N VAL A 4 -7.34 2.72 3.48
CA VAL A 4 -6.39 3.80 3.14
C VAL A 4 -6.83 4.56 1.90
N TYR A 5 -7.68 3.94 1.08
CA TYR A 5 -8.27 4.55 -0.09
C TYR A 5 -9.70 4.04 -0.31
N ASN A 6 -10.65 4.97 -0.45
CA ASN A 6 -12.03 4.74 -0.87
C ASN A 6 -12.28 5.51 -2.17
N HIS A 7 -12.54 4.80 -3.27
CA HIS A 7 -12.71 5.46 -4.58
C HIS A 7 -13.99 6.29 -4.66
N GLY A 8 -15.11 5.75 -4.17
CA GLY A 8 -16.39 6.46 -4.15
C GLY A 8 -16.28 7.80 -3.43
N SER A 9 -15.65 7.83 -2.25
CA SER A 9 -15.43 9.05 -1.46
C SER A 9 -14.46 10.02 -2.13
N GLU A 10 -13.42 9.52 -2.80
CA GLU A 10 -12.54 10.37 -3.62
C GLU A 10 -13.32 11.08 -4.72
N LEU A 11 -14.14 10.33 -5.47
CA LEU A 11 -14.90 10.89 -6.59
C LEU A 11 -16.05 11.80 -6.14
N LEU A 12 -16.71 11.49 -5.02
CA LEU A 12 -17.88 12.22 -4.53
C LEU A 12 -17.51 13.49 -3.76
N CYS A 13 -16.46 13.45 -2.95
CA CYS A 13 -16.13 14.54 -2.03
C CYS A 13 -14.63 14.83 -1.83
N ASP A 14 -13.74 14.26 -2.65
CA ASP A 14 -12.28 14.51 -2.60
C ASP A 14 -11.67 14.16 -1.23
N ASP A 15 -12.20 13.11 -0.58
CA ASP A 15 -11.81 12.68 0.77
C ASP A 15 -11.55 11.17 0.84
N GLY A 16 -10.98 10.60 -0.23
CA GLY A 16 -10.79 9.15 -0.32
C GLY A 16 -9.58 8.61 0.44
N TYR A 17 -8.63 9.44 0.86
CA TYR A 17 -7.33 8.99 1.38
C TYR A 17 -7.18 9.13 2.90
N ASP A 18 -6.86 8.03 3.60
CA ASP A 18 -6.62 8.06 5.06
C ASP A 18 -5.27 7.48 5.50
N LYS A 19 -4.21 7.89 4.81
CA LYS A 19 -2.83 7.51 5.17
C LYS A 19 -2.40 8.04 6.54
N ALA A 20 -2.89 9.22 6.91
CA ALA A 20 -2.50 9.90 8.13
C ALA A 20 -3.00 9.17 9.38
N SER A 21 -4.24 8.69 9.39
CA SER A 21 -4.75 7.88 10.51
C SER A 21 -4.07 6.52 10.55
N TRP A 22 -3.84 5.91 9.38
CA TRP A 22 -3.09 4.64 9.31
C TRP A 22 -1.70 4.77 9.95
N HIS A 23 -0.92 5.78 9.57
CA HIS A 23 0.40 6.04 10.17
C HIS A 23 0.34 6.23 11.69
N LYS A 24 -0.64 6.98 12.20
CA LYS A 24 -0.83 7.15 13.66
C LYS A 24 -1.08 5.83 14.38
N PHE A 25 -1.89 4.94 13.80
CA PHE A 25 -2.09 3.60 14.38
C PHE A 25 -0.78 2.82 14.45
N LEU A 26 0.01 2.84 13.38
CA LEU A 26 1.29 2.14 13.32
C LEU A 26 2.28 2.69 14.38
N ASP A 27 2.39 4.01 14.51
CA ASP A 27 3.24 4.66 15.52
C ASP A 27 2.81 4.35 16.95
N CYS A 28 1.50 4.17 17.19
CA CYS A 28 0.99 3.69 18.47
C CYS A 28 1.20 2.17 18.70
N GLY A 29 1.90 1.46 17.82
CA GLY A 29 2.14 0.03 17.93
C GLY A 29 0.91 -0.83 17.60
N VAL A 30 -0.06 -0.29 16.86
CA VAL A 30 -1.25 -1.05 16.44
C VAL A 30 -0.95 -1.77 15.12
N HIS A 31 -0.96 -3.09 15.17
CA HIS A 31 -0.73 -3.96 14.00
C HIS A 31 -1.96 -3.98 13.08
N ILE A 32 -2.05 -2.99 12.19
CA ILE A 32 -3.17 -2.83 11.25
C ILE A 32 -2.72 -2.73 9.80
N ASN A 33 -3.22 -3.63 8.97
CA ASN A 33 -3.08 -3.62 7.51
C ASN A 33 -4.03 -2.61 6.87
N ALA A 34 -3.71 -2.16 5.65
CA ALA A 34 -4.51 -1.19 4.92
C ALA A 34 -5.08 -1.76 3.62
N ILE A 35 -6.35 -1.46 3.32
CA ILE A 35 -7.04 -1.84 2.09
C ILE A 35 -7.39 -0.62 1.24
N ALA A 36 -7.39 -0.78 -0.08
CA ALA A 36 -8.01 0.14 -1.02
C ALA A 36 -9.26 -0.52 -1.60
N THR A 37 -10.33 0.25 -1.76
CA THR A 37 -11.65 -0.21 -2.20
C THR A 37 -12.22 0.75 -3.25
N ASP A 38 -13.15 0.24 -4.05
CA ASP A 38 -13.97 1.07 -4.91
C ASP A 38 -15.17 1.69 -4.16
N ASP A 39 -15.78 0.92 -3.24
CA ASP A 39 -17.04 1.28 -2.56
C ASP A 39 -18.13 1.63 -3.58
N ASN A 40 -18.23 0.79 -4.62
CA ASN A 40 -18.94 1.15 -5.83
C ASN A 40 -20.47 1.21 -5.66
N HIS A 41 -21.06 2.27 -6.19
CA HIS A 41 -22.51 2.48 -6.25
C HIS A 41 -23.00 2.61 -7.70
N ASN A 42 -22.11 2.95 -8.65
CA ASN A 42 -22.39 3.12 -10.07
C ASN A 42 -23.62 4.00 -10.35
N TRP A 43 -23.79 5.10 -9.61
CA TRP A 43 -24.93 5.99 -9.74
C TRP A 43 -24.64 7.13 -10.72
N PRO A 44 -25.38 7.27 -11.85
CA PRO A 44 -25.11 8.33 -12.81
C PRO A 44 -25.17 9.73 -12.20
N PRO A 45 -24.23 10.62 -12.56
CA PRO A 45 -23.22 10.50 -13.62
C PRO A 45 -21.90 9.83 -13.20
N LEU A 46 -21.82 9.25 -12.00
CA LEU A 46 -20.60 8.69 -11.43
C LEU A 46 -20.46 7.19 -11.76
N ASP A 47 -19.37 6.85 -12.42
CA ASP A 47 -18.87 5.46 -12.52
C ASP A 47 -17.69 5.35 -11.56
N ASP A 48 -17.91 4.65 -10.45
CA ASP A 48 -16.97 4.49 -9.34
C ASP A 48 -16.45 3.05 -9.24
N SER A 49 -16.53 2.28 -10.32
CA SER A 49 -15.98 0.93 -10.37
C SER A 49 -14.46 0.92 -10.64
N PHE A 50 -13.76 -0.06 -10.06
CA PHE A 50 -12.36 -0.37 -10.37
C PHE A 50 -11.32 0.72 -10.03
N GLY A 51 -11.62 1.63 -9.12
CA GLY A 51 -10.65 2.65 -8.69
C GLY A 51 -9.77 2.26 -7.51
N GLY A 52 -10.16 1.28 -6.70
CA GLY A 52 -9.39 0.78 -5.57
C GLY A 52 -9.56 -0.73 -5.37
N TRP A 53 -8.47 -1.44 -5.07
CA TRP A 53 -8.49 -2.88 -4.83
C TRP A 53 -7.29 -3.36 -4.01
N ILE A 54 -7.32 -4.63 -3.59
CA ILE A 54 -6.16 -5.35 -3.08
C ILE A 54 -5.68 -6.39 -4.09
N MET A 55 -4.36 -6.60 -4.13
CA MET A 55 -3.70 -7.63 -4.92
C MET A 55 -3.16 -8.70 -3.98
N VAL A 56 -3.88 -9.82 -3.89
CA VAL A 56 -3.60 -10.91 -2.95
C VAL A 56 -2.52 -11.84 -3.49
N ASN A 57 -1.47 -12.07 -2.69
CA ASN A 57 -0.41 -13.01 -3.01
C ASN A 57 -0.88 -14.45 -2.68
N SER A 58 -1.65 -15.05 -3.57
CA SER A 58 -2.13 -16.43 -3.44
C SER A 58 -1.64 -17.30 -4.60
N ALA A 59 -1.25 -18.54 -4.30
CA ALA A 59 -0.83 -19.52 -5.31
C ALA A 59 -2.00 -20.04 -6.16
N SER A 60 -3.25 -19.79 -5.75
CA SER A 60 -4.45 -20.22 -6.47
C SER A 60 -5.63 -19.30 -6.22
N ASN A 61 -6.66 -19.42 -7.06
CA ASN A 61 -7.94 -18.72 -6.89
C ASN A 61 -8.91 -19.46 -5.97
N ASP A 62 -8.43 -20.41 -5.16
CA ASP A 62 -9.26 -21.07 -4.15
C ASP A 62 -9.71 -20.05 -3.08
N PRO A 63 -11.00 -19.99 -2.73
CA PRO A 63 -11.50 -19.02 -1.76
C PRO A 63 -10.83 -19.09 -0.38
N GLN A 64 -10.48 -20.29 0.10
CA GLN A 64 -9.80 -20.43 1.40
C GLN A 64 -8.36 -19.94 1.31
N ALA A 65 -7.65 -20.29 0.22
CA ALA A 65 -6.30 -19.77 -0.01
C ALA A 65 -6.27 -18.23 -0.08
N ILE A 66 -7.23 -17.61 -0.77
CA ILE A 66 -7.35 -16.15 -0.83
C ILE A 66 -7.64 -15.58 0.57
N LEU A 67 -8.62 -16.12 1.28
CA LEU A 67 -9.02 -15.61 2.59
C LEU A 67 -7.88 -15.69 3.61
N SER A 68 -7.16 -16.82 3.65
CA SER A 68 -5.99 -16.98 4.52
C SER A 68 -4.93 -15.90 4.25
N ASN A 69 -4.61 -15.65 2.97
CA ASN A 69 -3.63 -14.61 2.61
C ASN A 69 -4.12 -13.19 2.96
N ILE A 70 -5.41 -12.90 2.86
CA ILE A 70 -5.97 -11.61 3.31
C ILE A 70 -5.82 -11.46 4.83
N VAL A 71 -6.18 -12.48 5.60
CA VAL A 71 -6.09 -12.46 7.08
C VAL A 71 -4.63 -12.30 7.53
N GLU A 72 -3.70 -12.97 6.86
CA GLU A 72 -2.26 -12.90 7.13
C GLU A 72 -1.60 -11.59 6.64
N GLY A 73 -2.30 -10.80 5.82
CA GLY A 73 -1.74 -9.56 5.27
C GLY A 73 -0.85 -9.74 4.05
N HIS A 74 -0.91 -10.90 3.39
CA HIS A 74 -0.19 -11.22 2.16
C HIS A 74 -0.86 -10.58 0.93
N PHE A 75 -0.91 -9.26 0.91
CA PHE A 75 -1.43 -8.47 -0.19
C PHE A 75 -0.83 -7.06 -0.17
N TYR A 76 -1.05 -6.32 -1.25
CA TYR A 76 -0.86 -4.87 -1.28
C TYR A 76 -2.14 -4.20 -1.80
N SER A 77 -2.33 -2.93 -1.44
CA SER A 77 -3.47 -2.11 -1.86
C SER A 77 -3.09 -1.23 -3.04
N SER A 78 -4.01 -0.98 -3.97
CA SER A 78 -3.72 -0.24 -5.20
C SER A 78 -4.89 0.58 -5.72
N THR A 79 -4.56 1.68 -6.41
CA THR A 79 -5.43 2.48 -7.28
C THR A 79 -4.94 2.51 -8.72
N GLY A 80 -3.99 1.64 -9.08
CA GLY A 80 -3.40 1.59 -10.42
C GLY A 80 -1.97 1.09 -10.46
N ALA A 81 -1.15 1.40 -9.45
CA ALA A 81 0.25 0.99 -9.47
C ALA A 81 0.42 -0.51 -9.18
N GLU A 82 1.35 -1.13 -9.91
CA GLU A 82 1.70 -2.54 -9.74
C GLU A 82 2.96 -2.68 -8.88
N ILE A 83 2.88 -3.51 -7.83
CA ILE A 83 4.04 -3.98 -7.07
C ILE A 83 4.23 -5.46 -7.40
N ARG A 84 5.39 -5.81 -7.97
CA ARG A 84 5.71 -7.18 -8.37
C ARG A 84 6.27 -8.01 -7.23
N ASN A 85 7.11 -7.40 -6.39
CA ASN A 85 7.68 -8.06 -5.22
C ASN A 85 8.32 -7.03 -4.28
N TRP A 86 8.45 -7.38 -3.00
CA TRP A 86 9.14 -6.58 -2.00
C TRP A 86 9.61 -7.47 -0.85
N GLY A 87 10.51 -6.95 -0.02
CA GLY A 87 10.92 -7.65 1.19
C GLY A 87 12.11 -7.01 1.87
N ILE A 88 12.69 -7.75 2.81
CA ILE A 88 13.92 -7.38 3.52
C ILE A 88 15.00 -8.41 3.22
N LYS A 89 16.19 -7.93 2.89
CA LYS A 89 17.36 -8.78 2.66
C LYS A 89 18.64 -7.99 2.94
N ASP A 90 19.60 -8.62 3.61
CA ASP A 90 20.94 -8.04 3.86
C ASP A 90 20.89 -6.64 4.51
N GLY A 91 19.99 -6.45 5.49
CA GLY A 91 19.81 -5.17 6.19
C GLY A 91 19.13 -4.07 5.37
N LYS A 92 18.51 -4.40 4.24
CA LYS A 92 17.83 -3.46 3.36
C LYS A 92 16.40 -3.88 3.06
N ALA A 93 15.49 -2.92 3.08
CA ALA A 93 14.16 -3.07 2.50
C ALA A 93 14.25 -2.82 0.98
N TRP A 94 13.67 -3.69 0.17
CA TRP A 94 13.69 -3.59 -1.29
C TRP A 94 12.30 -3.79 -1.90
N ILE A 95 12.08 -3.22 -3.09
CA ILE A 95 10.82 -3.31 -3.84
C ILE A 95 11.07 -3.33 -5.35
N ARG A 96 10.20 -4.03 -6.08
CA ARG A 96 10.10 -4.06 -7.54
C ARG A 96 8.69 -3.68 -7.99
N CYS A 97 8.60 -2.72 -8.89
CA CYS A 97 7.35 -2.19 -9.44
C CYS A 97 7.10 -2.73 -10.86
N GLY A 98 5.86 -2.60 -11.33
CA GLY A 98 5.48 -2.96 -12.69
C GLY A 98 6.09 -2.07 -13.77
N GLN A 99 6.22 -0.78 -13.44
CA GLN A 99 6.71 0.29 -14.30
C GLN A 99 7.56 1.29 -13.51
N LYS A 100 8.19 2.23 -14.22
CA LYS A 100 8.97 3.28 -13.56
C LYS A 100 8.04 4.18 -12.76
N SER A 101 8.41 4.41 -11.50
CA SER A 101 7.54 5.04 -10.51
C SER A 101 8.34 5.93 -9.57
N ARG A 102 7.62 6.70 -8.76
CA ARG A 102 8.12 7.30 -7.52
C ARG A 102 7.93 6.30 -6.39
N ILE A 103 8.98 6.03 -5.64
CA ILE A 103 9.01 4.99 -4.61
C ILE A 103 9.40 5.62 -3.28
N PHE A 104 8.61 5.34 -2.26
CA PHE A 104 8.77 5.85 -0.91
C PHE A 104 8.88 4.68 0.07
N LEU A 105 9.82 4.77 1.02
CA LEU A 105 9.84 3.93 2.21
C LEU A 105 9.40 4.79 3.40
N HIS A 106 8.23 4.48 3.95
CA HIS A 106 7.74 5.06 5.20
C HIS A 106 8.14 4.17 6.37
N HIS A 107 8.42 4.79 7.51
CA HIS A 107 8.76 4.12 8.75
C HIS A 107 8.36 4.97 9.97
N GLY A 108 8.28 4.35 11.14
CA GLY A 108 8.00 5.00 12.41
C GLY A 108 8.67 4.24 13.57
N PRO A 109 8.69 4.79 14.79
CA PRO A 109 7.47 5.28 15.44
C PRO A 109 7.25 6.80 15.43
N ASP A 110 8.13 7.57 14.78
CA ASP A 110 7.91 8.98 14.51
C ASP A 110 7.73 9.16 13.01
N ILE A 111 6.48 9.16 12.49
CA ILE A 111 6.13 9.21 11.04
C ILE A 111 7.25 9.83 10.19
N SER A 112 8.02 8.98 9.53
CA SER A 112 9.22 9.36 8.77
C SER A 112 9.25 8.66 7.41
N TYR A 113 10.21 9.10 6.58
CA TYR A 113 10.48 8.48 5.29
C TYR A 113 11.97 8.60 4.93
N SER A 114 12.46 7.62 4.19
CA SER A 114 13.79 7.68 3.57
C SER A 114 13.77 8.50 2.28
N ASP A 115 14.94 8.98 1.83
CA ASP A 115 15.06 9.76 0.59
C ASP A 115 14.35 9.07 -0.59
N PRO A 116 13.35 9.71 -1.21
CA PRO A 116 12.52 9.06 -2.23
C PRO A 116 13.32 8.77 -3.50
N VAL A 117 12.97 7.66 -4.16
CA VAL A 117 13.52 7.27 -5.45
C VAL A 117 12.53 7.65 -6.55
N PHE A 118 13.01 8.31 -7.60
CA PHE A 118 12.21 8.76 -8.73
C PHE A 118 12.59 8.02 -10.01
N ASP A 119 11.63 7.85 -10.92
CA ASP A 119 11.81 7.24 -12.25
C ASP A 119 12.48 5.85 -12.22
N ALA A 120 12.12 5.01 -11.24
CA ALA A 120 12.72 3.70 -11.05
C ALA A 120 11.69 2.57 -11.01
N GLN A 121 12.08 1.38 -11.48
CA GLN A 121 11.31 0.14 -11.32
C GLN A 121 11.72 -0.65 -10.08
N GLU A 122 12.90 -0.37 -9.52
CA GLU A 122 13.42 -1.04 -8.34
C GLU A 122 14.02 0.00 -7.40
N ALA A 123 13.89 -0.23 -6.09
CA ALA A 123 14.55 0.56 -5.09
C ALA A 123 14.97 -0.31 -3.90
N SER A 124 16.02 0.12 -3.21
CA SER A 124 16.48 -0.49 -1.98
C SER A 124 16.93 0.58 -0.99
N PHE A 125 16.55 0.42 0.26
CA PHE A 125 16.79 1.38 1.34
C PHE A 125 17.44 0.65 2.51
N PRO A 126 18.47 1.24 3.16
CA PRO A 126 18.89 0.78 4.48
C PRO A 126 17.72 0.81 5.45
N ILE A 127 17.62 -0.17 6.35
CA ILE A 127 16.64 -0.12 7.44
C ILE A 127 17.15 0.91 8.46
N PRO A 128 16.39 1.98 8.77
CA PRO A 128 16.82 2.96 9.75
C PRO A 128 16.84 2.35 11.17
N GLU A 129 17.79 2.76 11.99
CA GLU A 129 17.90 2.28 13.37
C GLU A 129 16.78 2.85 14.25
N GLY A 130 16.22 2.03 15.14
CA GLY A 130 15.22 2.47 16.12
C GLY A 130 13.78 2.51 15.62
N GLU A 131 13.53 2.15 14.36
CA GLU A 131 12.19 2.04 13.78
C GLU A 131 11.50 0.74 14.22
N SER A 132 10.18 0.78 14.41
CA SER A 132 9.33 -0.36 14.79
C SER A 132 8.53 -0.93 13.62
N TRP A 133 8.31 -0.14 12.58
CA TRP A 133 7.61 -0.57 11.37
C TRP A 133 8.15 0.13 10.12
N LEU A 134 8.00 -0.52 8.97
CA LEU A 134 8.25 0.09 7.66
C LEU A 134 7.22 -0.36 6.62
N ARG A 135 6.98 0.44 5.58
CA ARG A 135 6.16 0.06 4.42
C ARG A 135 6.54 0.84 3.17
N PHE A 136 6.28 0.26 2.01
CA PHE A 136 6.43 0.96 0.74
C PHE A 136 5.15 1.68 0.31
N GLU A 137 5.34 2.81 -0.35
CA GLU A 137 4.33 3.46 -1.20
C GLU A 137 4.93 3.69 -2.59
N VAL A 138 4.14 3.41 -3.62
CA VAL A 138 4.52 3.58 -5.03
C VAL A 138 3.51 4.51 -5.70
N VAL A 139 3.98 5.44 -6.52
CA VAL A 139 3.15 6.25 -7.40
C VAL A 139 3.67 6.15 -8.82
N ASP A 140 2.85 5.63 -9.73
CA ASP A 140 3.25 5.43 -11.12
C ASP A 140 3.08 6.67 -11.99
N GLY A 141 3.47 6.56 -13.28
CA GLY A 141 3.40 7.67 -14.24
C GLY A 141 1.98 8.11 -14.61
N ASN A 142 0.97 7.28 -14.36
CA ASN A 142 -0.45 7.60 -14.60
C ASN A 142 -1.11 8.21 -13.35
N GLY A 143 -0.38 8.33 -12.24
CA GLY A 143 -0.90 8.80 -10.96
C GLY A 143 -1.50 7.72 -10.07
N GLY A 144 -1.53 6.47 -10.53
CA GLY A 144 -1.96 5.32 -9.74
C GLY A 144 -1.02 5.09 -8.56
N ARG A 145 -1.57 4.63 -7.45
CA ARG A 145 -0.82 4.41 -6.20
C ARG A 145 -0.87 2.95 -5.76
N ALA A 146 0.11 2.54 -4.98
CA ALA A 146 0.08 1.26 -4.28
C ALA A 146 0.77 1.34 -2.91
N TRP A 147 0.28 0.55 -1.96
CA TRP A 147 0.74 0.49 -0.58
C TRP A 147 0.95 -0.95 -0.15
N THR A 148 2.15 -1.28 0.33
CA THR A 148 2.36 -2.57 1.02
C THR A 148 1.79 -2.49 2.43
N ASN A 149 1.40 -3.63 2.99
CA ASN A 149 1.18 -3.75 4.43
C ASN A 149 2.46 -3.45 5.22
N PRO A 150 2.36 -3.05 6.51
CA PRO A 150 3.51 -2.72 7.32
C PRO A 150 4.29 -3.99 7.66
N TYR A 151 5.61 -3.91 7.54
CA TYR A 151 6.53 -4.88 8.10
C TYR A 151 6.96 -4.39 9.48
N TRP A 152 6.79 -5.22 10.50
CA TRP A 152 7.19 -4.93 11.88
C TRP A 152 8.61 -5.45 12.12
N LEU A 153 9.49 -4.58 12.64
CA LEU A 153 10.93 -4.83 12.84
C LEU A 153 11.26 -5.50 14.19
#